data_AF-A0A1V5QJL2-F1
#
_entry.id   AF-A0A1V5QJL2-F1
#
_cell.length_a   1.000
_cell.length_b   1.000
_cell.length_c   1.000
_cell.angle_alpha   90.00
_cell.angle_beta   90.00
_cell.angle_gamma   90.00
#
_symmetry.space_group_name_H-M   'P 1'
#
loop_
_entity.id
_entity.type
_entity.pdbx_description
1 polymer ?
#
loop_
_entity_poly.entity_id
_entity_poly.type
_entity_poly.pdbx_seq_one_letter_code
_entity_poly.pdbx_strand_id
1 'polypeptide(L)'
;MIEITIDKDVPMRRDKKRSGSKYPFEKMDIGDSFAIPIESSDPTDVQRRLSSAARRMKSQGKNFSTRTLTEGGVRVVRIWRVE
;
A
#
# COMPACT_ATOMS: atom_id res chain seq x y z
N MET A 1 16.42 -19.67 23.67
CA MET A 1 16.21 -18.20 23.70
C MET A 1 17.11 -17.63 22.61
N ILE A 2 16.59 -16.83 21.67
CA ILE A 2 17.42 -16.21 20.63
C ILE A 2 17.91 -14.87 21.19
N GLU A 3 19.21 -14.69 21.23
CA GLU A 3 19.85 -13.45 21.69
C GLU A 3 20.08 -12.54 20.47
N ILE A 4 19.57 -11.32 20.51
CA ILE A 4 19.69 -10.34 19.43
C ILE A 4 20.80 -9.36 19.79
N THR A 5 21.90 -9.37 19.03
CA THR A 5 23.02 -8.43 19.21
C THR A 5 22.85 -7.21 18.29
N ILE A 6 23.13 -6.00 18.80
CA ILE A 6 23.06 -4.75 18.04
C ILE A 6 24.47 -4.32 17.63
N ASP A 7 24.74 -4.34 16.33
CA ASP A 7 25.99 -3.82 15.77
C ASP A 7 25.97 -2.27 15.73
N LYS A 8 27.09 -1.67 16.13
CA LYS A 8 27.32 -0.22 16.05
C LYS A 8 28.38 0.05 14.98
N ASP A 9 28.34 1.24 14.37
CA ASP A 9 29.30 1.72 13.37
C ASP A 9 29.26 1.03 11.99
N VAL A 10 28.13 0.43 11.61
CA VAL A 10 27.92 -0.05 10.25
C VAL A 10 27.58 1.13 9.32
N PRO A 11 28.34 1.37 8.24
CA PRO A 11 28.07 2.48 7.34
C PRO A 11 26.66 2.43 6.75
N MET A 12 25.94 3.55 6.84
CA MET A 12 24.58 3.64 6.31
C MET A 12 24.60 3.53 4.78
N ARG A 13 23.84 2.59 4.22
CA ARG A 13 23.66 2.53 2.77
C ARG A 13 23.03 3.84 2.30
N ARG A 14 23.56 4.43 1.23
CA ARG A 14 22.92 5.58 0.58
C ARG A 14 21.57 5.14 0.05
N ASP A 15 20.50 5.68 0.61
CA ASP A 15 19.15 5.42 0.13
C ASP A 15 19.01 5.90 -1.32
N LYS A 16 18.44 5.06 -2.19
CA LYS A 16 17.96 5.52 -3.49
C LYS A 16 16.83 6.52 -3.22
N LYS A 17 16.91 7.71 -3.83
CA LYS A 17 15.82 8.71 -3.79
C LYS A 17 14.50 8.00 -4.07
N ARG A 18 13.55 8.14 -3.15
CA ARG A 18 12.21 7.55 -3.31
C ARG A 18 11.55 8.21 -4.51
N SER A 19 11.47 7.48 -5.62
CA SER A 19 10.49 7.75 -6.68
C SER A 19 9.11 7.80 -6.03
N GLY A 20 8.23 8.68 -6.50
CA GLY A 20 6.92 8.94 -5.90
C GLY A 20 6.06 7.70 -5.63
N SER A 21 4.91 7.90 -4.98
CA SER A 21 3.97 6.81 -4.69
C SER A 21 3.64 6.01 -5.95
N LYS A 22 3.77 4.68 -5.89
CA LYS A 22 3.36 3.75 -6.96
C LYS A 22 1.88 3.91 -7.32
N TYR A 23 1.06 4.38 -6.38
CA TYR A 23 -0.39 4.48 -6.51
C TYR A 23 -0.86 5.94 -6.54
N PRO A 24 -1.95 6.24 -7.26
CA PRO A 24 -2.41 7.60 -7.53
C PRO A 24 -3.13 8.26 -6.34
N PHE A 25 -2.81 7.92 -5.09
CA PHE A 25 -3.52 8.40 -3.90
C PHE A 25 -3.64 9.92 -3.80
N GLU A 26 -2.62 10.64 -4.26
CA GLU A 26 -2.60 12.10 -4.22
C GLU A 26 -3.66 12.73 -5.11
N LYS A 27 -4.01 12.05 -6.22
CA LYS A 27 -4.93 12.52 -7.26
C LYS A 27 -6.37 12.06 -7.05
N MET A 28 -6.65 11.30 -6.00
CA MET A 28 -7.99 10.79 -5.71
C MET A 28 -8.80 11.81 -4.89
N ASP A 29 -10.00 12.10 -5.36
CA ASP A 29 -11.02 12.87 -4.65
C ASP A 29 -11.90 11.95 -3.79
N ILE A 30 -12.59 12.50 -2.79
CA ILE A 30 -13.47 11.70 -1.91
C ILE A 30 -14.56 11.03 -2.77
N GLY A 31 -14.72 9.71 -2.61
CA GLY A 31 -15.61 8.88 -3.41
C GLY A 31 -14.91 8.14 -4.56
N ASP A 32 -13.72 8.59 -4.99
CA ASP A 32 -12.96 7.91 -6.03
C ASP A 32 -12.53 6.51 -5.58
N SER A 33 -12.41 5.62 -6.55
CA SER A 33 -11.83 4.30 -6.33
C SER A 33 -11.05 3.79 -7.52
N PHE A 34 -10.08 2.93 -7.25
CA PHE A 34 -9.41 2.14 -8.28
C PHE A 34 -9.25 0.69 -7.83
N ALA A 35 -9.14 -0.21 -8.79
CA ALA A 35 -8.99 -1.64 -8.57
C ALA A 35 -7.64 -2.14 -9.12
N ILE A 36 -7.04 -3.08 -8.40
CA ILE A 36 -5.85 -3.81 -8.84
C ILE A 36 -6.27 -5.24 -9.13
N PRO A 37 -6.17 -5.73 -10.38
CA PRO A 37 -6.44 -7.12 -10.69
C PRO A 37 -5.41 -8.05 -10.05
N ILE A 38 -5.90 -9.20 -9.58
CA ILE A 38 -5.10 -10.22 -8.90
C ILE A 38 -5.04 -11.44 -9.83
N GLU A 39 -3.95 -11.56 -10.58
CA GLU A 39 -3.81 -12.64 -11.56
C GLU A 39 -3.25 -13.93 -10.94
N SER A 40 -2.29 -13.83 -10.01
CA SER A 40 -1.56 -14.98 -9.46
C SER A 40 -1.10 -14.83 -8.01
N SER A 41 -1.35 -13.67 -7.39
CA SER A 41 -0.93 -13.37 -6.02
C SER A 41 -2.02 -13.68 -5.01
N ASP A 42 -1.65 -13.92 -3.74
CA ASP A 42 -2.62 -13.96 -2.64
C ASP A 42 -3.29 -12.57 -2.52
N PRO A 43 -4.63 -12.48 -2.65
CA PRO A 43 -5.38 -11.24 -2.49
C PRO A 43 -5.08 -10.52 -1.17
N THR A 44 -4.85 -11.29 -0.11
CA THR A 44 -4.56 -10.77 1.24
C THR A 44 -3.25 -9.99 1.26
N ASP A 45 -2.22 -10.48 0.57
CA ASP A 45 -0.93 -9.80 0.48
C ASP A 45 -1.01 -8.52 -0.38
N VAL A 46 -1.74 -8.58 -1.50
CA VAL A 46 -1.98 -7.39 -2.35
C VAL A 46 -2.73 -6.33 -1.55
N GLN A 47 -3.79 -6.71 -0.83
CA GLN A 47 -4.56 -5.81 0.01
C GLN A 47 -3.69 -5.22 1.13
N ARG A 48 -2.90 -6.04 1.83
CA ARG A 48 -1.99 -5.57 2.90
C ARG A 48 -0.98 -4.54 2.37
N ARG A 49 -0.37 -4.80 1.21
CA ARG A 49 0.60 -3.87 0.57
C ARG A 49 -0.07 -2.57 0.18
N LEU A 50 -1.28 -2.63 -0.37
CA LEU A 50 -2.06 -1.46 -0.76
C LEU A 50 -2.45 -0.61 0.45
N SER A 51 -2.98 -1.23 1.51
CA SER A 51 -3.33 -0.55 2.75
C SER A 51 -2.11 0.06 3.44
N SER A 52 -0.97 -0.63 3.42
CA SER A 52 0.30 -0.10 3.96
C SER A 52 0.79 1.13 3.19
N ALA A 53 0.62 1.14 1.86
CA ALA A 53 0.95 2.29 1.04
C ALA A 53 0.01 3.47 1.32
N ALA A 54 -1.30 3.21 1.40
CA ALA A 54 -2.32 4.23 1.70
C ALA A 54 -2.16 4.83 3.12
N ARG A 55 -1.67 4.05 4.09
CA ARG A 55 -1.42 4.52 5.47
C ARG A 55 -0.50 5.75 5.55
N ARG A 56 0.42 5.90 4.60
CA ARG A 56 1.32 7.08 4.53
C ARG A 56 0.57 8.37 4.24
N MET A 57 -0.60 8.28 3.63
CA MET A 57 -1.44 9.43 3.29
C MET A 57 -2.24 9.93 4.51
N LYS A 58 -2.34 9.14 5.59
CA LYS A 58 -3.06 9.52 6.81
C LYS A 58 -2.47 10.79 7.45
N SER A 59 -1.15 11.00 7.37
CA SER A 59 -0.51 12.22 7.87
C SER A 59 -0.88 13.47 7.06
N GLN A 60 -1.45 13.29 5.85
CA GLN A 60 -1.97 14.36 5.01
C GLN A 60 -3.50 14.51 5.16
N GLY A 61 -4.10 13.91 6.19
CA GLY A 61 -5.55 13.92 6.41
C GLY A 61 -6.31 13.01 5.45
N LYS A 62 -5.61 12.11 4.75
CA LYS A 62 -6.20 11.28 3.70
C LYS A 62 -6.45 9.84 4.18
N ASN A 63 -7.72 9.47 4.41
CA ASN A 63 -8.20 8.12 4.69
C ASN A 63 -8.68 7.34 3.46
N PHE A 64 -8.43 6.02 3.48
CA PHE A 64 -8.79 5.09 2.42
C PHE A 64 -9.36 3.80 3.01
N SER A 65 -10.27 3.17 2.27
CA SER A 65 -10.83 1.85 2.60
C SER A 65 -10.46 0.86 1.51
N THR A 66 -10.13 -0.39 1.85
CA THR A 66 -9.77 -1.44 0.88
C THR A 66 -10.67 -2.65 1.02
N ARG A 67 -11.05 -3.29 -0.09
CA ARG A 67 -11.77 -4.57 -0.10
C ARG A 67 -11.33 -5.43 -1.27
N THR A 68 -11.33 -6.73 -1.06
CA THR A 68 -11.19 -7.72 -2.14
C THR A 68 -12.56 -8.03 -2.71
N LEU A 69 -12.71 -7.92 -4.03
CA LEU A 69 -13.96 -8.14 -4.77
C LEU A 69 -13.69 -9.06 -5.97
N THR A 70 -14.76 -9.55 -6.60
CA THR A 70 -14.71 -10.19 -7.91
C THR A 70 -15.50 -9.32 -8.90
N GLU A 71 -14.83 -8.80 -9.93
CA GLU A 71 -15.42 -7.95 -10.97
C GLU A 71 -15.20 -8.60 -12.33
N GLY A 72 -16.28 -8.88 -13.08
CA GLY A 72 -16.18 -9.52 -14.40
C GLY A 72 -15.51 -10.91 -14.38
N GLY A 73 -15.59 -11.63 -13.26
CA GLY A 73 -14.93 -12.92 -13.07
C GLY A 73 -13.45 -12.84 -12.63
N VAL A 74 -12.89 -11.63 -12.53
CA VAL A 74 -11.51 -11.40 -12.07
C VAL A 74 -11.52 -10.94 -10.63
N ARG A 75 -10.68 -11.52 -9.79
CA ARG A 75 -10.50 -11.06 -8.42
C ARG A 75 -9.68 -9.77 -8.41
N VAL A 76 -10.16 -8.75 -7.71
CA VAL A 76 -9.53 -7.44 -7.63
C VAL A 76 -9.42 -6.98 -6.18
N VAL A 77 -8.38 -6.21 -5.84
CA VAL A 77 -8.39 -5.39 -4.63
C VAL A 77 -8.77 -3.99 -5.02
N ARG A 78 -9.91 -3.50 -4.53
CA ARG A 78 -10.37 -2.14 -4.72
C ARG A 78 -10.07 -1.29 -3.49
N ILE A 79 -9.69 -0.04 -3.73
CA ILE A 79 -9.48 0.97 -2.70
C ILE A 79 -10.32 2.21 -3.01
N TRP A 80 -10.93 2.77 -1.98
CA TRP A 80 -11.73 3.99 -2.04
C TRP A 80 -11.07 5.09 -1.22
N ARG A 81 -11.13 6.31 -1.73
CA ARG A 81 -10.87 7.53 -0.96
C ARG A 81 -12.13 7.85 -0.15
N VAL A 82 -12.05 7.80 1.18
CA VAL A 82 -13.24 7.98 2.04
C VAL A 82 -13.29 9.34 2.74
N GLU A 83 -12.13 9.89 3.11
CA GLU A 83 -12.01 11.22 3.75
C GLU A 83 -10.67 11.84 3.43
#